data_AF-A0A2A2AXH5-F1
#
_entry.id   AF-A0A2A2AXH5-F1
#
_cell.length_a   1.000
_cell.length_b   1.000
_cell.length_c   1.000
_cell.angle_alpha   90.00
_cell.angle_beta   90.00
_cell.angle_gamma   90.00
#
_symmetry.space_group_name_H-M   'P 1'
#
loop_
_entity.id
_entity.type
_entity.pdbx_description
1 polymer ?
#
loop_
_entity_poly.entity_id
_entity_poly.type
_entity_poly.pdbx_seq_one_letter_code
_entity_poly.pdbx_strand_id
1 'polypeptide(L)'
;MKKTSLALLLLLISSAAQSQAGAPDHTRFLTLEEAMAEVPYHPMDDEENIRLSKEIYKDYDAIRADLGDDFGGLWLEFNPYGKVYPVIAVANGKAIDRKWLKHGAVVVQVARSVKQLTAMQDVIMQAMGSSDPRDELAIYSSYVDERSNRVAIRAPLRHREKIMAKIQSLGVDASVILFEEQARPFTFPGIERVD
;
A
#
# COMPACT_ATOMS: atom_id res chain seq x y z
N MET A 1 -13.61 -69.16 -37.56
CA MET A 1 -13.63 -67.67 -37.48
C MET A 1 -14.13 -67.31 -36.10
N LYS A 2 -13.28 -66.70 -35.26
CA LYS A 2 -13.40 -65.31 -34.79
C LYS A 2 -14.83 -64.98 -34.30
N LYS A 3 -15.12 -64.52 -33.08
CA LYS A 3 -14.31 -64.02 -31.96
C LYS A 3 -15.32 -63.71 -30.82
N THR A 4 -14.97 -64.09 -29.58
CA THR A 4 -15.15 -63.36 -28.29
C THR A 4 -16.51 -62.74 -27.95
N SER A 5 -17.22 -63.27 -26.93
CA SER A 5 -17.07 -63.02 -25.47
C SER A 5 -17.73 -61.73 -24.99
N LEU A 6 -18.74 -61.85 -24.12
CA LEU A 6 -18.78 -61.07 -22.88
C LEU A 6 -19.72 -61.76 -21.88
N ALA A 7 -19.12 -62.63 -21.06
CA ALA A 7 -19.77 -63.18 -19.89
C ALA A 7 -19.81 -62.07 -18.82
N LEU A 8 -21.04 -61.73 -18.45
CA LEU A 8 -21.42 -60.97 -17.28
C LEU A 8 -20.96 -61.77 -16.04
N LEU A 9 -20.03 -61.24 -15.24
CA LEU A 9 -19.79 -61.77 -13.90
C LEU A 9 -19.52 -60.64 -12.90
N LEU A 10 -20.42 -60.57 -11.92
CA LEU A 10 -20.38 -59.73 -10.74
C LEU A 10 -19.14 -60.00 -9.90
N LEU A 11 -18.34 -58.97 -9.65
CA LEU A 11 -17.29 -58.83 -8.62
C LEU A 11 -17.08 -57.29 -8.53
N LEU A 12 -17.23 -56.54 -7.44
CA LEU A 12 -17.14 -56.78 -6.01
C LEU A 12 -17.95 -55.70 -5.29
N ILE A 13 -18.76 -56.09 -4.31
CA ILE A 13 -19.18 -55.18 -3.23
C ILE A 13 -18.09 -55.30 -2.17
N SER A 14 -17.15 -54.36 -2.15
CA SER A 14 -16.26 -54.15 -1.01
C SER A 14 -16.66 -52.84 -0.37
N SER A 15 -17.42 -52.97 0.71
CA SER A 15 -17.78 -51.91 1.64
C SER A 15 -16.51 -51.35 2.28
N ALA A 16 -15.87 -50.37 1.65
CA ALA A 16 -14.94 -49.50 2.33
C ALA A 16 -15.78 -48.41 3.01
N ALA A 17 -16.08 -48.63 4.29
CA ALA A 17 -16.46 -47.56 5.19
C ALA A 17 -15.28 -46.58 5.25
N GLN A 18 -15.36 -45.53 4.44
CA GLN A 18 -14.44 -44.40 4.53
C GLN A 18 -14.77 -43.70 5.84
N SER A 19 -13.93 -43.94 6.84
CA SER A 19 -13.88 -43.15 8.07
C SER A 19 -13.92 -41.68 7.67
N GLN A 20 -14.98 -40.97 8.06
CA GLN A 20 -15.00 -39.51 8.08
C GLN A 20 -13.89 -39.08 9.04
N ALA A 21 -12.69 -38.89 8.52
CA ALA A 21 -11.70 -38.04 9.16
C ALA A 21 -12.35 -36.67 9.25
N GLY A 22 -12.68 -36.25 10.47
CA GLY A 22 -13.28 -34.95 10.75
C GLY A 22 -12.50 -33.87 10.02
N ALA A 23 -13.23 -32.94 9.41
CA ALA A 23 -12.64 -31.68 8.98
C ALA A 23 -11.84 -31.11 10.16
N PRO A 24 -10.63 -30.58 9.95
CA PRO A 24 -9.91 -29.93 11.04
C PRO A 24 -10.80 -28.78 11.51
N ASP A 25 -11.08 -28.75 12.80
CA ASP A 25 -11.76 -27.63 13.45
C ASP A 25 -10.83 -26.41 13.38
N HIS A 26 -10.97 -25.63 12.30
CA HIS A 26 -10.16 -24.44 12.04
C HIS A 26 -10.70 -23.19 12.75
N THR A 27 -11.49 -23.36 13.81
CA THR A 27 -12.08 -22.23 14.54
C THR A 27 -11.77 -22.29 16.03
N ARG A 28 -10.49 -22.50 16.38
CA ARG A 28 -10.02 -22.06 17.69
C ARG A 28 -10.01 -20.53 17.69
N PHE A 29 -11.03 -19.93 18.27
CA PHE A 29 -10.99 -18.52 18.63
C PHE A 29 -9.92 -18.35 19.71
N LEU A 30 -8.82 -17.68 19.36
CA LEU A 30 -7.80 -17.30 20.32
C LEU A 30 -8.42 -16.38 21.38
N THR A 31 -8.00 -16.51 22.63
CA THR A 31 -8.26 -15.46 23.61
C THR A 31 -7.55 -14.17 23.19
N LEU A 32 -7.96 -13.02 23.72
CA LEU A 32 -7.27 -11.75 23.43
C LEU A 32 -5.77 -11.83 23.76
N GLU A 33 -5.42 -12.52 24.85
CA GLU A 33 -4.03 -12.72 25.28
C GLU A 33 -3.25 -13.64 24.32
N GLU A 34 -3.86 -14.73 23.86
CA GLU A 34 -3.25 -15.62 22.86
C GLU A 34 -3.08 -14.92 21.50
N ALA A 35 -4.07 -14.12 21.08
CA ALA A 35 -4.00 -13.34 19.86
C ALA A 35 -2.89 -12.28 19.94
N MET A 36 -2.74 -11.60 21.07
CA MET A 36 -1.65 -10.64 21.29
C MET A 36 -0.27 -11.31 21.35
N ALA A 37 -0.18 -12.55 21.84
CA ALA A 37 1.08 -13.31 21.85
C ALA A 37 1.52 -13.78 20.45
N GLU A 38 0.57 -13.98 19.53
CA GLU A 38 0.86 -14.37 18.14
C GLU A 38 1.15 -13.16 17.22
N VAL A 39 0.71 -11.96 17.60
CA VAL A 39 1.03 -10.73 16.86
C VAL A 39 2.47 -10.30 17.21
N PRO A 40 3.39 -10.27 16.22
CA PRO A 40 4.74 -9.78 16.46
C PRO A 40 4.68 -8.35 16.99
N TYR A 41 5.37 -8.08 18.10
CA TYR A 41 5.47 -6.73 18.67
C TYR A 41 5.83 -5.72 17.59
N HIS A 42 4.95 -4.73 17.40
CA HIS A 42 5.24 -3.59 16.55
C HIS A 42 5.65 -2.41 17.46
N PRO A 43 6.70 -1.65 17.14
CA PRO A 43 7.13 -0.53 17.99
C PRO A 43 6.04 0.53 18.27
N MET A 44 5.00 0.61 17.45
CA MET A 44 3.83 1.49 17.69
C MET A 44 2.85 0.97 18.75
N ASP A 45 3.06 -0.23 19.29
CA ASP A 45 2.28 -0.75 20.41
C ASP A 45 2.74 -0.16 21.75
N ASP A 46 3.90 0.53 21.77
CA ASP A 46 4.43 1.25 22.92
C ASP A 46 3.68 2.59 23.16
N GLU A 47 3.17 2.79 24.37
CA GLU A 47 2.42 4.00 24.75
C GLU A 47 3.26 5.29 24.61
N GLU A 48 4.57 5.23 24.84
CA GLU A 48 5.48 6.37 24.64
C GLU A 48 5.52 6.75 23.16
N ASN A 49 5.64 5.76 22.26
CA ASN A 49 5.66 6.00 20.81
C ASN A 49 4.31 6.51 20.30
N ILE A 50 3.19 6.01 20.82
CA ILE A 50 1.85 6.53 20.51
C ILE A 50 1.72 8.00 20.96
N ARG A 51 2.21 8.34 22.15
CA ARG A 51 2.17 9.73 22.65
C ARG A 51 3.05 10.63 21.78
N LEU A 52 4.28 10.23 21.50
CA LEU A 52 5.24 11.01 20.71
C LEU A 52 4.76 11.21 19.27
N SER A 53 4.22 10.17 18.63
CA SER A 53 3.63 10.30 17.29
C SER A 53 2.50 11.32 17.24
N LYS A 54 1.60 11.32 18.24
CA LYS A 54 0.54 12.33 18.36
C LYS A 54 1.09 13.74 18.53
N GLU A 55 2.16 13.92 19.30
CA GLU A 55 2.82 15.23 19.46
C GLU A 55 3.45 15.71 18.14
N ILE A 56 4.14 14.82 17.44
CA ILE A 56 4.75 15.11 16.13
C ILE A 56 3.69 15.53 15.11
N TYR A 57 2.59 14.77 15.00
CA TYR A 57 1.55 15.07 14.01
C TYR A 57 0.74 16.34 14.31
N LYS A 58 0.72 16.83 15.56
CA LYS A 58 0.14 18.15 15.87
C LYS A 58 0.91 19.29 15.21
N ASP A 59 2.21 19.14 15.03
CA ASP A 59 3.08 20.15 14.43
C ASP A 59 3.09 20.07 12.88
N TYR A 60 2.44 19.06 12.27
CA TYR A 60 2.50 18.77 10.82
C TYR A 60 2.14 20.00 9.95
N ASP A 61 0.97 20.60 10.17
CA ASP A 61 0.51 21.73 9.36
C ASP A 61 1.40 22.97 9.54
N ALA A 62 1.94 23.17 10.74
CA ALA A 62 2.84 24.28 11.03
C ALA A 62 4.21 24.10 10.36
N ILE A 63 4.76 22.87 10.36
CA ILE A 63 5.98 22.53 9.62
C ILE A 63 5.76 22.72 8.12
N ARG A 64 4.64 22.22 7.60
CA ARG A 64 4.27 22.37 6.18
C ARG A 64 4.16 23.84 5.79
N ALA A 65 3.52 24.68 6.60
CA ALA A 65 3.38 26.10 6.34
C ALA A 65 4.73 26.84 6.38
N ASP A 66 5.60 26.49 7.33
CA ASP A 66 6.94 27.08 7.48
C ASP A 66 7.84 26.75 6.28
N LEU A 67 7.81 25.50 5.83
CA LEU A 67 8.57 25.04 4.66
C LEU A 67 7.95 25.48 3.34
N GLY A 68 6.63 25.64 3.26
CA GLY A 68 5.93 26.13 2.08
C GLY A 68 6.13 25.22 0.86
N ASP A 69 6.51 25.82 -0.27
CA ASP A 69 6.71 25.09 -1.54
C ASP A 69 7.87 24.08 -1.52
N ASP A 70 8.75 24.17 -0.52
CA ASP A 70 9.89 23.27 -0.34
C ASP A 70 9.58 22.09 0.58
N PHE A 71 8.37 22.00 1.13
CA PHE A 71 7.96 20.88 1.97
C PHE A 71 8.00 19.57 1.18
N GLY A 72 8.88 18.65 1.56
CA GLY A 72 9.11 17.36 0.91
C GLY A 72 8.36 16.18 1.54
N GLY A 73 7.77 16.38 2.72
CA GLY A 73 6.99 15.38 3.45
C GLY A 73 7.37 15.25 4.93
N LEU A 74 6.54 14.55 5.69
CA LEU A 74 6.80 14.20 7.08
C LEU A 74 6.28 12.80 7.39
N TRP A 75 7.17 11.93 7.87
CA TRP A 75 6.81 10.59 8.32
C TRP A 75 7.56 10.21 9.60
N LEU A 76 7.19 9.06 10.15
CA LEU A 76 7.82 8.49 11.34
C LEU A 76 8.72 7.32 10.96
N GLU A 77 9.86 7.24 11.62
CA GLU A 77 10.76 6.10 11.58
C GLU A 77 11.04 5.61 13.00
N PHE A 78 11.63 4.41 13.10
CA PHE A 78 12.05 3.84 14.37
C PHE A 78 13.56 3.66 14.37
N ASN A 79 14.19 4.03 15.47
CA ASN A 79 15.61 3.76 15.64
C ASN A 79 15.83 2.27 15.97
N PRO A 80 17.09 1.79 16.04
CA PRO A 80 17.38 0.39 16.35
C PRO A 80 16.87 -0.11 17.71
N TYR A 81 16.47 0.80 18.60
CA TYR A 81 15.89 0.48 19.91
C TYR A 81 14.34 0.53 19.91
N GLY A 82 13.72 0.71 18.73
CA GLY A 82 12.26 0.78 18.59
C GLY A 82 11.66 2.13 19.01
N LYS A 83 12.46 3.17 19.27
CA LYS A 83 11.92 4.50 19.59
C LYS A 83 11.58 5.28 18.32
N VAL A 84 10.39 5.87 18.30
CA VAL A 84 9.90 6.67 17.17
C VAL A 84 10.63 8.03 17.08
N TYR A 85 10.91 8.47 15.86
CA TYR A 85 11.39 9.83 15.57
C TYR A 85 10.81 10.34 14.25
N PRO A 86 10.64 11.68 14.10
CA PRO A 86 10.15 12.25 12.86
C PRO A 86 11.27 12.38 11.82
N VAL A 87 10.93 12.12 10.57
CA VAL A 87 11.74 12.50 9.41
C VAL A 87 11.03 13.62 8.69
N ILE A 88 11.75 14.72 8.45
CA ILE A 88 11.26 15.90 7.76
C ILE A 88 12.02 16.02 6.44
N ALA A 89 11.32 15.82 5.33
CA ALA A 89 11.89 15.96 4.00
C ALA A 89 11.77 17.41 3.51
N VAL A 90 12.86 17.92 2.94
CA VAL A 90 12.94 19.28 2.41
C VAL A 90 13.52 19.25 1.00
N ALA A 91 12.90 19.98 0.09
CA ALA A 91 13.40 20.18 -1.28
C ALA A 91 14.20 21.49 -1.39
N ASN A 92 14.94 21.64 -2.49
CA ASN A 92 15.66 22.88 -2.87
C ASN A 92 16.64 23.42 -1.82
N GLY A 93 17.07 22.61 -0.85
CA GLY A 93 18.05 23.02 0.16
C GLY A 93 17.55 24.06 1.17
N LYS A 94 16.23 24.26 1.32
CA LYS A 94 15.70 25.18 2.33
C LYS A 94 16.13 24.72 3.73
N ALA A 95 16.59 25.67 4.54
CA ALA A 95 16.92 25.41 5.94
C ALA A 95 15.63 25.27 6.77
N ILE A 96 15.61 24.29 7.66
CA ILE A 96 14.53 24.11 8.63
C ILE A 96 14.84 24.86 9.93
N ASP A 97 13.82 25.47 10.54
CA ASP A 97 13.95 26.09 11.85
C ASP A 97 14.23 25.03 12.93
N ARG A 98 15.15 25.35 13.84
CA ARG A 98 15.52 24.50 14.98
C ARG A 98 14.34 24.14 15.86
N LYS A 99 13.30 24.98 15.92
CA LYS A 99 12.08 24.67 16.69
C LYS A 99 11.39 23.37 16.21
N TRP A 100 11.61 22.94 14.98
CA TRP A 100 11.06 21.70 14.44
C TRP A 100 11.94 20.47 14.68
N LEU A 101 13.16 20.65 15.18
CA LEU A 101 14.13 19.58 15.42
C LEU A 101 13.94 18.89 16.78
N LYS A 102 12.69 18.76 17.22
CA LYS A 102 12.31 18.09 18.49
C LYS A 102 12.34 16.58 18.33
N HIS A 103 12.34 15.85 19.45
CA HIS A 103 12.20 14.38 19.47
C HIS A 103 13.21 13.61 18.61
N GLY A 104 14.40 14.17 18.40
CA GLY A 104 15.42 13.54 17.56
C GLY A 104 15.11 13.58 16.06
N ALA A 105 14.36 14.60 15.61
CA ALA A 105 14.02 14.77 14.21
C ALA A 105 15.24 14.68 13.28
N VAL A 106 15.07 13.98 12.17
CA VAL A 106 16.05 13.89 11.09
C VAL A 106 15.55 14.68 9.89
N VAL A 107 16.43 15.51 9.32
CA VAL A 107 16.13 16.26 8.10
C VAL A 107 16.77 15.55 6.93
N VAL A 108 15.98 15.27 5.90
CA VAL A 108 16.48 14.67 4.66
C VAL A 108 16.24 15.60 3.48
N GLN A 109 17.20 15.66 2.57
CA GLN A 109 17.04 16.40 1.33
C GLN A 109 16.42 15.49 0.28
N VAL A 110 15.37 15.99 -0.37
CA VAL A 110 14.65 15.26 -1.42
C VAL A 110 14.67 16.02 -2.73
N ALA A 111 14.52 15.30 -3.84
CA ALA A 111 14.60 15.89 -5.17
C ALA A 111 13.36 16.73 -5.51
N ARG A 112 12.20 16.39 -4.95
CA ARG A 112 10.92 17.03 -5.25
C ARG A 112 10.15 17.36 -3.99
N SER A 113 9.45 18.49 -3.98
CA SER A 113 8.50 18.80 -2.92
C SER A 113 7.18 18.05 -3.10
N VAL A 114 6.39 17.95 -2.04
CA VAL A 114 5.03 17.38 -2.09
C VAL A 114 4.19 18.12 -3.13
N LYS A 115 4.30 19.45 -3.20
CA LYS A 115 3.60 20.26 -4.21
C LYS A 115 3.93 19.82 -5.65
N GLN A 116 5.20 19.57 -5.94
CA GLN A 116 5.63 19.11 -7.26
C GLN A 116 5.12 17.70 -7.57
N LEU A 117 5.16 16.79 -6.59
CA LEU A 117 4.66 15.42 -6.74
C LEU A 117 3.14 15.40 -6.93
N THR A 118 2.39 16.21 -6.18
CA THR A 118 0.93 16.36 -6.36
C THR A 118 0.60 16.89 -7.74
N ALA A 119 1.33 17.89 -8.25
CA ALA A 119 1.09 18.38 -9.62
C ALA A 119 1.32 17.28 -10.67
N MET A 120 2.32 16.42 -10.51
CA MET A 120 2.54 15.27 -11.40
C MET A 120 1.42 14.23 -11.27
N GLN A 121 0.98 13.94 -10.05
CA GLN A 121 -0.15 13.06 -9.76
C GLN A 121 -1.42 13.54 -10.46
N ASP A 122 -1.72 14.85 -10.37
CA ASP A 122 -2.91 15.44 -10.98
C ASP A 122 -2.89 15.31 -12.50
N VAL A 123 -1.75 15.57 -13.15
CA VAL A 123 -1.59 15.39 -14.61
C VAL A 123 -1.85 13.93 -15.02
N ILE A 124 -1.31 12.97 -14.26
CA ILE A 124 -1.49 11.55 -14.51
C ILE A 124 -2.96 11.16 -14.36
N MET A 125 -3.60 11.54 -13.24
CA MET A 125 -4.98 11.17 -12.94
C MET A 125 -5.99 11.85 -13.86
N GLN A 126 -5.73 13.09 -14.28
CA GLN A 126 -6.57 13.76 -15.26
C GLN A 126 -6.54 13.05 -16.63
N ALA A 127 -5.39 12.48 -17.01
CA ALA A 127 -5.22 11.82 -18.30
C ALA A 127 -5.66 10.35 -18.32
N MET A 128 -5.55 9.64 -17.19
CA MET A 128 -5.65 8.17 -17.13
C MET A 128 -6.47 7.66 -15.92
N GLY A 129 -6.95 8.55 -15.05
CA GLY A 129 -7.80 8.16 -13.93
C GLY A 129 -9.12 7.59 -14.43
N SER A 130 -9.38 6.32 -14.11
CA SER A 130 -10.58 5.62 -14.59
C SER A 130 -10.96 4.49 -13.65
N SER A 131 -12.26 4.20 -13.57
CA SER A 131 -12.79 3.01 -12.89
C SER A 131 -13.25 1.93 -13.87
N ASP A 132 -13.04 2.09 -15.18
CA ASP A 132 -13.37 1.04 -16.16
C ASP A 132 -12.25 -0.01 -16.20
N PRO A 133 -12.49 -1.26 -15.78
CA PRO A 133 -11.47 -2.31 -15.81
C PRO A 133 -11.08 -2.76 -17.23
N ARG A 134 -11.80 -2.32 -18.26
CA ARG A 134 -11.52 -2.61 -19.68
C ARG A 134 -10.58 -1.59 -20.32
N ASP A 135 -10.41 -0.43 -19.70
CA ASP A 135 -9.46 0.57 -20.17
C ASP A 135 -8.04 0.13 -19.77
N GLU A 136 -7.23 -0.20 -20.78
CA GLU A 136 -5.86 -0.67 -20.59
C GLU A 136 -4.92 0.41 -20.02
N LEU A 137 -5.31 1.68 -20.09
CA LEU A 137 -4.55 2.79 -19.51
C LEU A 137 -5.08 3.21 -18.14
N ALA A 138 -6.14 2.58 -17.63
CA ALA A 138 -6.76 2.97 -16.39
C ALA A 138 -5.80 2.91 -15.20
N ILE A 139 -5.65 4.04 -14.52
CA ILE A 139 -5.08 4.13 -13.19
C ILE A 139 -6.24 4.24 -12.20
N TYR A 140 -6.36 3.23 -11.33
CA TYR A 140 -7.49 3.11 -10.41
C TYR A 140 -7.35 4.02 -9.20
N SER A 141 -6.12 4.25 -8.75
CA SER A 141 -5.82 5.21 -7.69
C SER A 141 -4.37 5.66 -7.76
N SER A 142 -4.08 6.78 -7.11
CA SER A 142 -2.73 7.31 -6.95
C SER A 142 -2.59 8.04 -5.63
N TYR A 143 -1.36 8.18 -5.15
CA TYR A 143 -1.03 8.99 -3.98
C TYR A 143 0.43 9.45 -4.04
N VAL A 144 0.75 10.52 -3.30
CA VAL A 144 2.14 10.92 -3.10
C VAL A 144 2.74 10.06 -2.00
N ASP A 145 3.80 9.31 -2.33
CA ASP A 145 4.63 8.62 -1.34
C ASP A 145 5.79 9.54 -0.97
N GLU A 146 5.62 10.24 0.14
CA GLU A 146 6.59 11.19 0.69
C GLU A 146 7.92 10.50 1.05
N ARG A 147 7.85 9.27 1.58
CA ARG A 147 9.02 8.53 2.06
C ARG A 147 9.93 8.11 0.91
N SER A 148 9.35 7.65 -0.20
CA SER A 148 10.12 7.32 -1.41
C SER A 148 10.32 8.51 -2.36
N ASN A 149 9.74 9.67 -2.05
CA ASN A 149 9.72 10.89 -2.87
C ASN A 149 9.21 10.65 -4.30
N ARG A 150 8.10 9.90 -4.41
CA ARG A 150 7.54 9.41 -5.67
C ARG A 150 6.01 9.58 -5.71
N VAL A 151 5.45 9.47 -6.91
CA VAL A 151 4.02 9.32 -7.12
C VAL A 151 3.71 7.83 -7.27
N ALA A 152 2.97 7.28 -6.32
CA ALA A 152 2.47 5.93 -6.42
C ALA A 152 1.21 5.88 -7.30
N ILE A 153 1.15 4.91 -8.20
CA ILE A 153 -0.02 4.63 -9.04
C ILE A 153 -0.39 3.17 -8.92
N ARG A 154 -1.70 2.90 -8.93
CA ARG A 154 -2.23 1.54 -8.84
C ARG A 154 -2.98 1.16 -10.10
N ALA A 155 -2.51 0.12 -10.78
CA ALA A 155 -3.08 -0.36 -12.04
C ALA A 155 -2.71 -1.83 -12.30
N PRO A 156 -3.35 -2.51 -13.27
CA PRO A 156 -3.01 -3.90 -13.60
C PRO A 156 -1.58 -4.01 -14.14
N LEU A 157 -0.78 -4.92 -13.56
CA LEU A 157 0.63 -5.08 -13.92
C LEU A 157 0.84 -5.41 -15.40
N ARG A 158 -0.09 -6.17 -16.02
CA ARG A 158 -0.07 -6.51 -17.45
C ARG A 158 -0.07 -5.29 -18.39
N HIS A 159 -0.47 -4.12 -17.92
CA HIS A 159 -0.51 -2.88 -18.71
C HIS A 159 0.62 -1.92 -18.37
N ARG A 160 1.54 -2.30 -17.47
CA ARG A 160 2.61 -1.42 -16.94
C ARG A 160 3.39 -0.71 -18.04
N GLU A 161 3.90 -1.41 -19.05
CA GLU A 161 4.71 -0.79 -20.10
C GLU A 161 3.95 0.29 -20.87
N LYS A 162 2.69 0.03 -21.22
CA LYS A 162 1.83 0.95 -21.95
C LYS A 162 1.49 2.20 -21.12
N ILE A 163 1.19 2.00 -19.83
CA ILE A 163 0.92 3.08 -18.87
C ILE A 163 2.17 3.94 -18.68
N MET A 164 3.33 3.33 -18.43
CA MET A 164 4.59 4.04 -18.23
C MET A 164 4.99 4.85 -19.47
N ALA A 165 4.83 4.30 -20.68
CA ALA A 165 5.06 5.02 -21.93
C ALA A 165 4.10 6.22 -22.08
N LYS A 166 2.82 6.05 -21.70
CA LYS A 166 1.86 7.15 -21.71
C LYS A 166 2.27 8.24 -20.71
N ILE A 167 2.66 7.90 -19.49
CA ILE A 167 3.15 8.86 -18.48
C ILE A 167 4.35 9.66 -19.01
N GLN A 168 5.33 9.00 -19.62
CA GLN A 168 6.47 9.67 -20.25
C GLN A 168 6.04 10.63 -21.37
N SER A 169 5.05 10.24 -22.18
CA SER A 169 4.51 11.13 -23.24
C SER A 169 3.79 12.38 -22.70
N LEU A 170 3.38 12.37 -21.42
CA LEU A 170 2.82 13.55 -20.73
C LEU A 170 3.93 14.47 -20.17
N GLY A 171 5.21 14.14 -20.40
CA GLY A 171 6.36 14.90 -19.89
C GLY A 171 6.72 14.58 -18.44
N VAL A 172 6.13 13.54 -17.84
CA VAL A 172 6.46 13.10 -16.48
C VAL A 172 7.60 12.09 -16.53
N ASP A 173 8.64 12.33 -15.73
CA ASP A 173 9.75 11.41 -15.56
C ASP A 173 9.29 10.09 -14.92
N ALA A 174 9.42 8.99 -15.67
CA ALA A 174 9.03 7.65 -15.22
C ALA A 174 9.75 7.19 -13.95
N SER A 175 10.96 7.71 -13.65
CA SER A 175 11.71 7.34 -12.44
C SER A 175 11.04 7.82 -11.15
N VAL A 176 10.08 8.74 -11.27
CA VAL A 176 9.28 9.30 -10.18
C VAL A 176 8.06 8.44 -9.86
N ILE A 177 7.76 7.44 -10.68
CA ILE A 177 6.58 6.61 -10.53
C ILE A 177 6.90 5.36 -9.72
N LEU A 178 6.14 5.15 -8.64
CA LEU A 178 6.04 3.88 -7.96
C LEU A 178 4.82 3.14 -8.50
N PHE A 179 5.05 2.09 -9.30
CA PHE A 179 3.96 1.30 -9.86
C PHE A 179 3.58 0.18 -8.91
N GLU A 180 2.34 0.19 -8.43
CA GLU A 180 1.78 -0.85 -7.56
C GLU A 180 0.73 -1.66 -8.31
N GLU A 181 0.79 -2.99 -8.19
CA GLU A 181 -0.21 -3.85 -8.82
C GLU A 181 -1.56 -3.70 -8.14
N GLN A 182 -2.59 -3.39 -8.95
CA GLN A 182 -3.98 -3.48 -8.54
C GLN A 182 -4.78 -4.11 -9.67
N ALA A 183 -5.28 -5.33 -9.44
CA ALA A 183 -5.94 -6.12 -10.48
C ALA A 183 -7.29 -5.53 -10.93
N ARG A 184 -7.99 -4.81 -10.04
CA ARG A 184 -9.33 -4.23 -10.29
C ARG A 184 -9.53 -2.93 -9.51
N PRO A 185 -10.40 -2.02 -9.97
CA PRO A 185 -10.81 -0.85 -9.20
C PRO A 185 -11.32 -1.26 -7.81
N PHE A 186 -11.01 -0.46 -6.80
CA PHE A 186 -11.55 -0.69 -5.46
C PHE A 186 -13.02 -0.25 -5.44
N THR A 187 -13.92 -1.15 -5.07
CA THR A 187 -15.33 -0.84 -4.82
C THR A 187 -15.62 -1.03 -3.34
N PHE A 188 -16.14 -0.01 -2.66
CA PHE A 188 -16.72 -0.18 -1.33
C PHE A 188 -18.09 -0.85 -1.49
N PRO A 189 -18.29 -2.11 -1.05
CA PRO A 189 -19.63 -2.68 -1.00
C PRO A 189 -20.46 -1.90 0.03
N GLY A 190 -21.53 -1.24 -0.40
CA GLY A 190 -22.50 -0.58 0.51
C GLY A 190 -22.83 0.88 0.22
N ILE A 191 -22.20 1.52 -0.78
CA ILE A 191 -22.68 2.81 -1.31
C ILE A 191 -23.17 2.54 -2.73
N GLU A 192 -24.46 2.22 -2.86
CA GLU A 192 -25.13 2.31 -4.16
C GLU A 192 -25.03 3.77 -4.62
N ARG A 193 -24.33 3.99 -5.74
CA ARG A 193 -24.47 5.26 -6.45
C ARG A 193 -25.90 5.34 -6.92
N VAL A 194 -26.66 6.26 -6.33
CA VAL A 194 -27.93 6.70 -6.88
C VAL A 194 -27.58 7.52 -8.12
N ASP A 195 -27.82 6.94 -9.29
CA ASP A 195 -27.84 7.66 -10.57
C ASP A 195 -29.06 8.60 -10.64
#